data_AF-A0A7K6L8F9-F1
#
_entry.id   AF-A0A7K6L8F9-F1
#
_cell.length_a   1.000
_cell.length_b   1.000
_cell.length_c   1.000
_cell.angle_alpha   90.00
_cell.angle_beta   90.00
_cell.angle_gamma   90.00
#
_symmetry.space_group_name_H-M   'P 1'
#
loop_
_entity.id
_entity.type
_entity.pdbx_description
1 polymer ?
#
loop_
_entity_poly.entity_id
_entity_poly.type
_entity_poly.pdbx_seq_one_letter_code
_entity_poly.pdbx_strand_id
1 'polypeptide(L)'
;GFHRFLRGFLPWRGVPELEQAIVNISRAIQQIENRTNDALGAFQQEGSSLSKAVKQNRMALDLLLAAKGGVCIVINTSCCVYIDQTLRIQTDPE
;
A
#
# COMPACT_ATOMS: atom_id res chain seq x y z
N GLY A 1 -47.52 -16.43 20.80
CA GLY A 1 -47.84 -15.52 21.93
C GLY A 1 -46.70 -15.43 22.93
N PHE A 2 -46.34 -16.54 23.59
CA PHE A 2 -45.40 -16.57 24.72
C PHE A 2 -43.94 -16.17 24.41
N HIS A 3 -43.39 -16.57 23.25
CA HIS A 3 -42.02 -16.18 22.83
C HIS A 3 -41.86 -14.65 22.63
N ARG A 4 -42.94 -13.96 22.27
CA ARG A 4 -42.95 -12.49 22.12
C ARG A 4 -43.02 -11.80 23.49
N PHE A 5 -43.73 -12.40 24.45
CA PHE A 5 -43.84 -11.92 25.83
C PHE A 5 -42.52 -12.08 26.61
N LEU A 6 -41.86 -13.24 26.51
CA LEU A 6 -40.55 -13.47 27.14
C LEU A 6 -39.45 -12.53 26.61
N ARG A 7 -39.53 -12.12 25.34
CA ARG A 7 -38.60 -11.14 24.75
C ARG A 7 -38.73 -9.74 25.39
N GLY A 8 -39.92 -9.36 25.86
CA GLY A 8 -40.15 -8.08 26.54
C GLY A 8 -39.75 -8.07 28.02
N PHE A 9 -39.82 -9.23 28.69
CA PHE A 9 -39.56 -9.36 30.13
C PHE A 9 -38.11 -9.69 30.48
N LEU A 10 -37.35 -10.28 29.53
CA LEU A 10 -35.95 -10.67 29.73
C LEU A 10 -35.06 -10.14 28.57
N PRO A 11 -34.96 -8.80 28.39
CA PRO A 11 -34.13 -8.21 27.34
C PRO A 11 -32.66 -8.63 27.43
N TRP A 12 -32.16 -8.95 28.63
CA TRP A 12 -30.77 -9.32 28.90
C TRP A 12 -30.37 -10.70 28.36
N ARG A 13 -31.32 -11.63 28.13
CA ARG A 13 -31.00 -12.99 27.66
C ARG A 13 -30.68 -13.08 26.16
N GLY A 14 -30.98 -12.05 25.37
CA GLY A 14 -30.77 -12.05 23.91
C GLY A 14 -29.46 -11.40 23.42
N VAL A 15 -28.69 -10.79 24.32
CA VAL A 15 -27.44 -10.06 24.01
C VAL A 15 -26.15 -10.90 24.00
N PRO A 16 -26.00 -12.04 24.72
CA PRO A 16 -24.66 -12.64 24.92
C PRO A 16 -24.06 -13.25 23.65
N GLU A 17 -24.88 -13.76 22.72
CA GLU A 17 -24.39 -14.32 21.45
C GLU A 17 -23.86 -13.22 20.51
N LEU A 18 -24.47 -12.03 20.54
CA LEU A 18 -24.07 -10.89 19.72
C LEU A 18 -22.75 -10.29 20.20
N GLU A 19 -22.54 -10.20 21.51
CA GLU A 19 -21.29 -9.71 22.11
C GLU A 19 -20.09 -10.55 21.64
N GLN A 20 -20.23 -11.87 21.63
CA GLN A 20 -19.16 -12.77 21.16
C GLN A 20 -18.90 -12.61 19.66
N ALA A 21 -19.96 -12.47 18.86
CA ALA A 21 -19.83 -12.24 17.43
C ALA A 21 -19.10 -10.92 17.13
N ILE A 22 -19.42 -9.84 17.86
CA ILE A 22 -18.75 -8.55 17.73
C ILE A 22 -17.27 -8.66 18.08
N VAL A 23 -16.93 -9.27 19.22
CA VAL A 23 -15.52 -9.46 19.64
C VAL A 23 -14.74 -10.30 18.62
N ASN A 24 -15.35 -11.34 18.06
CA ASN A 24 -14.68 -12.18 17.07
C ASN A 24 -14.39 -11.41 15.78
N ILE A 25 -15.35 -10.61 15.29
CA ILE A 25 -15.16 -9.75 14.12
C ILE A 25 -14.08 -8.70 14.39
N SER A 26 -14.12 -8.02 15.54
CA SER A 26 -13.09 -7.05 15.91
C SER A 26 -11.69 -7.67 15.92
N ARG A 27 -11.54 -8.89 16.43
CA ARG A 27 -10.26 -9.62 16.40
C ARG A 27 -9.83 -9.95 14.97
N ALA A 28 -10.75 -10.37 14.12
CA ALA A 28 -10.45 -10.66 12.71
C ALA A 28 -9.99 -9.39 11.97
N ILE A 29 -10.65 -8.25 12.19
CA ILE A 29 -10.25 -6.96 11.61
C ILE A 29 -8.84 -6.58 12.07
N GLN A 30 -8.54 -6.68 13.37
CA GLN A 30 -7.21 -6.37 13.90
C GLN A 30 -6.13 -7.27 13.30
N GLN A 31 -6.42 -8.56 13.10
CA GLN A 31 -5.48 -9.47 12.44
C GLN A 31 -5.25 -9.11 10.98
N ILE A 32 -6.31 -8.74 10.26
CA ILE A 32 -6.20 -8.29 8.86
C ILE A 32 -5.40 -6.99 8.79
N GLU A 33 -5.66 -6.04 9.67
CA GLU A 33 -4.92 -4.77 9.77
C GLU A 33 -3.43 -5.03 10.00
N ASN A 34 -3.08 -5.85 11.00
CA ASN A 34 -1.69 -6.14 11.31
C ASN A 34 -0.97 -6.81 10.11
N ARG A 35 -1.62 -7.82 9.50
CA ARG A 35 -1.07 -8.49 8.30
C ARG A 35 -0.93 -7.54 7.10
N THR A 36 -1.87 -6.63 6.93
CA THR A 36 -1.84 -5.65 5.84
C THR A 36 -0.72 -4.64 6.06
N ASN A 37 -0.52 -4.18 7.29
CA ASN A 37 0.57 -3.28 7.65
C ASN A 37 1.93 -3.96 7.46
N ASP A 38 2.06 -5.22 7.88
CA ASP A 38 3.30 -6.00 7.67
C ASP A 38 3.59 -6.18 6.18
N ALA A 39 2.58 -6.57 5.38
CA ALA A 39 2.71 -6.75 3.95
C ALA A 39 3.04 -5.44 3.22
N LEU A 40 2.42 -4.33 3.63
CA LEU A 40 2.70 -3.00 3.08
C LEU A 40 4.11 -2.55 3.45
N GLY A 41 4.56 -2.80 4.68
CA GLY A 41 5.93 -2.50 5.11
C GLY A 41 6.96 -3.29 4.29
N ALA A 42 6.73 -4.59 4.10
CA ALA A 42 7.58 -5.43 3.25
C ALA A 42 7.60 -4.93 1.79
N PHE A 43 6.43 -4.63 1.22
CA PHE A 43 6.32 -4.11 -0.14
C PHE A 43 7.03 -2.75 -0.32
N GLN A 44 6.90 -1.85 0.66
CA GLN A 44 7.62 -0.57 0.64
C GLN A 44 9.14 -0.79 0.70
N GLN A 45 9.61 -1.73 1.52
CA GLN A 45 11.03 -2.05 1.61
C GLN A 45 11.55 -2.62 0.28
N GLU A 46 10.85 -3.60 -0.32
CA GLU A 46 11.20 -4.17 -1.63
C GLU A 46 11.17 -3.11 -2.72
N GLY A 47 10.13 -2.28 -2.77
CA GLY A 47 10.01 -1.17 -3.72
C GLY A 47 11.15 -0.16 -3.59
N SER A 48 11.56 0.17 -2.37
CA SER A 48 12.70 1.06 -2.11
C SER A 48 14.03 0.46 -2.57
N SER A 49 14.23 -0.84 -2.33
CA SER A 49 15.41 -1.58 -2.74
C SER A 49 15.51 -1.68 -4.26
N LEU A 50 14.40 -2.02 -4.92
CA LEU A 50 14.29 -2.06 -6.38
C LEU A 50 14.53 -0.68 -6.99
N SER A 51 13.91 0.37 -6.45
CA SER A 51 14.11 1.75 -6.91
C SER A 51 15.59 2.14 -6.83
N LYS A 52 16.28 1.76 -5.75
CA LYS A 52 17.72 2.00 -5.60
C LYS A 52 18.54 1.24 -6.65
N ALA A 53 18.26 -0.05 -6.84
CA ALA A 53 18.94 -0.87 -7.85
C ALA A 53 18.73 -0.33 -9.27
N VAL A 54 17.50 0.06 -9.62
CA VAL A 54 17.18 0.67 -10.93
C VAL A 54 17.95 1.97 -11.14
N LYS A 55 18.00 2.85 -10.13
CA LYS A 55 18.77 4.11 -10.21
C LYS A 55 20.26 3.84 -10.42
N GLN A 56 20.83 2.87 -9.69
CA GLN A 56 22.23 2.49 -9.83
C GLN A 56 22.52 1.89 -11.20
N ASN A 57 21.67 0.97 -11.67
CA ASN A 57 21.80 0.38 -13.00
C ASN A 57 21.74 1.46 -14.08
N ARG A 58 20.81 2.41 -13.96
CA ARG A 58 20.70 3.52 -14.90
C ARG A 58 21.95 4.40 -14.91
N MET A 59 22.49 4.75 -13.76
CA MET A 59 23.75 5.52 -13.68
C MET A 59 24.91 4.77 -14.34
N ALA A 60 25.03 3.46 -14.11
CA ALA A 60 26.06 2.64 -14.74
C ALA A 60 25.87 2.58 -16.27
N LEU A 61 24.63 2.41 -16.74
CA LEU A 61 24.31 2.43 -18.17
C LEU A 61 24.58 3.79 -18.79
N ASP A 62 24.25 4.89 -18.12
CA ASP A 62 24.53 6.25 -18.58
C ASP A 62 26.04 6.48 -18.71
N LEU A 63 26.85 5.95 -17.79
CA LEU A 63 28.30 6.00 -17.87
C LEU A 63 28.83 5.19 -19.06
N LEU A 64 28.34 3.96 -19.25
CA LEU A 64 28.73 3.11 -20.39
C LEU A 64 28.30 3.71 -21.74
N LEU A 65 27.17 4.41 -21.75
CA LEU A 65 26.58 5.05 -22.93
C LEU A 65 26.91 6.54 -23.02
N ALA A 66 27.88 7.03 -22.24
CA ALA A 66 28.21 8.45 -22.18
C ALA A 66 28.56 9.02 -23.58
N ALA A 67 29.27 8.24 -24.40
CA ALA A 67 29.60 8.61 -25.79
C ALA A 67 28.37 8.70 -26.72
N LYS A 68 27.26 8.04 -26.35
CA LYS A 68 25.98 8.06 -27.09
C LYS A 68 24.93 8.97 -26.44
N GLY A 69 25.30 9.77 -25.45
CA GLY A 69 24.39 10.67 -24.74
C GLY A 69 23.55 10.01 -23.63
N GLY A 70 23.95 8.82 -23.16
CA GLY A 70 23.27 8.09 -22.08
C GLY A 70 22.06 7.28 -22.53
N VAL A 71 21.38 6.65 -21.57
CA VAL A 71 20.30 5.69 -21.83
C VAL A 71 19.10 6.35 -22.52
N CYS A 72 18.76 7.59 -22.21
CA CYS A 72 17.57 8.27 -22.73
C CYS A 72 17.64 8.57 -24.22
N ILE A 73 18.82 8.99 -24.68
CA ILE A 73 19.07 9.23 -26.10
C ILE A 73 19.09 7.89 -26.84
N VAL A 74 19.68 6.86 -26.24
CA VAL A 74 19.79 5.53 -26.84
C VAL A 74 18.44 4.83 -26.99
N ILE A 75 17.53 4.96 -26.01
CA ILE A 75 16.18 4.37 -26.05
C ILE A 75 15.16 5.29 -26.73
N ASN A 76 15.56 6.50 -27.14
CA ASN A 76 14.72 7.51 -27.77
C ASN A 76 13.44 7.85 -26.96
N THR A 77 13.56 7.95 -25.63
CA THR A 77 12.47 8.39 -24.74
C THR A 77 12.89 9.63 -23.96
N SER A 78 11.95 10.54 -23.70
CA SER A 78 12.21 11.64 -22.77
C SER A 78 12.35 11.08 -21.35
N CYS A 79 13.23 11.69 -20.56
CA CYS A 79 13.57 11.23 -19.22
C CYS A 79 13.58 12.36 -18.19
N CYS A 80 12.90 13.45 -18.51
CA CYS A 80 12.93 14.65 -17.69
C CYS A 80 12.17 14.40 -16.40
N VAL A 81 12.86 14.64 -15.28
CA VAL A 81 12.29 14.63 -13.94
C VAL A 81 12.54 16.00 -13.34
N TYR A 82 11.48 16.69 -12.93
CA TYR A 82 11.58 17.99 -12.29
C TYR A 82 10.75 18.03 -11.01
N ILE A 83 11.08 18.98 -10.14
CA ILE A 83 10.29 19.25 -8.94
C ILE A 83 9.39 20.44 -9.24
N ASP A 84 8.09 20.26 -9.09
CA ASP A 84 7.13 21.34 -9.29
C ASP A 84 7.12 22.34 -8.13
N GLN A 85 6.34 23.42 -8.28
CA GLN A 85 6.17 24.43 -7.23
C GLN A 85 5.51 23.87 -5.95
N THR A 86 4.89 22.69 -6.02
CA THR A 86 4.29 21.97 -4.88
C THR A 86 5.25 20.97 -4.24
N LEU A 87 6.54 21.01 -4.61
CA LEU A 87 7.60 20.11 -4.14
C LEU A 87 7.35 18.64 -4.49
N ARG A 88 6.63 18.38 -5.57
CA ARG A 88 6.40 17.03 -6.09
C ARG A 88 7.32 16.74 -7.25
N ILE A 89 7.89 15.54 -7.22
CA ILE A 89 8.63 14.99 -8.34
C ILE A 89 7.63 14.67 -9.44
N GLN A 90 7.75 15.35 -10.58
CA GLN A 90 7.02 15.07 -11.80
C GLN A 90 7.97 14.51 -12.85
N THR A 91 7.44 13.59 -13.66
CA THR A 91 8.06 13.12 -14.90
C THR A 91 7.29 13.77 -16.04
N ASP A 92 7.97 14.20 -17.10
CA ASP A 92 7.28 14.75 -18.28
C ASP A 92 6.16 13.80 -18.73
N PRO A 93 4.92 14.28 -18.97
CA PRO A 93 3.97 13.52 -19.74
C PRO A 93 4.51 13.45 -21.17
N GLU A 94 4.57 12.24 -21.71
CA GLU A 94 4.95 11.97 -23.11
C GLU A 94 4.08 12.77 -24.10
#